data_AF-A0A376VCR9-F1
#
_entry.id   AF-A0A376VCR9-F1
#
_cell.length_a   1.000
_cell.length_b   1.000
_cell.length_c   1.000
_cell.angle_alpha   90.00
_cell.angle_beta   90.00
_cell.angle_gamma   90.00
#
_symmetry.space_group_name_H-M   'P 1'
#
loop_
_entity.id
_entity.type
_entity.pdbx_description
1 polymer ?
#
loop_
_entity_poly.entity_id
_entity_poly.type
_entity_poly.pdbx_seq_one_letter_code
_entity_poly.pdbx_strand_id
1 'polypeptide(L)'
;MATLTEDDVLEQLEAQDNLFSFMKTAHSILLQGIRQFLPSLFVDNDEEIVEYAVKPLLAQSGPLDDIDVALRLIYALGKMDKWLYADITHFSQFWHYLNEQNEMPGFADDMTWDLSATSIA
;
A
#
# COMPACT_ATOMS: atom_id res chain seq x y z
N MET A 1 -12.43 -7.00 -9.10
CA MET A 1 -11.08 -6.56 -9.49
C MET A 1 -10.24 -7.80 -9.68
N ALA A 2 -9.52 -7.94 -10.78
CA ALA A 2 -8.66 -9.11 -11.01
C ALA A 2 -7.62 -9.20 -9.89
N THR A 3 -7.35 -10.42 -9.42
CA THR A 3 -6.20 -10.72 -8.57
C THR A 3 -4.95 -10.38 -9.36
N LEU A 4 -4.14 -9.44 -8.85
CA LEU A 4 -2.88 -9.07 -9.50
C LEU A 4 -1.91 -10.24 -9.30
N THR A 5 -1.32 -10.77 -10.38
CA THR A 5 -0.28 -11.79 -10.26
C THR A 5 1.07 -11.14 -10.02
N GLU A 6 2.05 -11.91 -9.52
CA GLU A 6 3.42 -11.42 -9.35
C GLU A 6 4.04 -10.97 -10.69
N ASP A 7 3.74 -11.68 -11.78
CA ASP A 7 4.18 -11.30 -13.13
C ASP A 7 3.58 -9.96 -13.56
N ASP A 8 2.28 -9.74 -13.32
CA ASP A 8 1.62 -8.46 -13.63
C ASP A 8 2.23 -7.29 -12.83
N VAL A 9 2.64 -7.54 -11.58
CA VAL A 9 3.31 -6.55 -10.73
C VAL A 9 4.65 -6.17 -11.33
N LEU A 10 5.46 -7.17 -11.70
CA LEU A 10 6.78 -6.95 -12.27
C LEU A 10 6.70 -6.17 -13.57
N GLU A 11 5.80 -6.56 -14.49
CA GLU A 11 5.60 -5.85 -15.76
C GLU A 11 5.18 -4.39 -15.55
N GLN A 12 4.25 -4.14 -14.63
CA GLN A 12 3.78 -2.78 -14.34
C GLN A 12 4.86 -1.89 -13.74
N LEU A 13 5.73 -2.44 -12.88
CA LEU A 13 6.82 -1.72 -12.26
C LEU A 13 7.97 -1.46 -13.25
N GLU A 14 8.33 -2.45 -14.07
CA GLU A 14 9.38 -2.33 -15.10
C GLU A 14 9.02 -1.30 -16.19
N ALA A 15 7.73 -1.15 -16.50
CA ALA A 15 7.26 -0.18 -17.48
C ALA A 15 7.46 1.29 -17.08
N GLN A 16 7.85 1.58 -15.84
CA GLN A 16 8.03 2.96 -15.34
C GLN A 16 9.47 3.43 -15.55
N ASP A 17 9.63 4.58 -16.22
CA ASP A 17 10.93 5.15 -16.60
C ASP A 17 11.51 6.16 -15.59
N ASN A 18 10.73 6.53 -14.58
CA ASN A 18 11.12 7.50 -13.57
C ASN A 18 10.59 7.12 -12.18
N LEU A 19 11.27 7.63 -11.15
CA LEU A 19 11.00 7.27 -9.76
C LEU A 19 9.58 7.65 -9.33
N PHE A 20 9.09 8.81 -9.76
CA PHE A 20 7.74 9.25 -9.42
C PHE A 20 6.68 8.28 -9.96
N SER A 21 6.74 7.94 -11.25
CA SER A 21 5.84 6.97 -11.89
C SER A 21 5.97 5.59 -11.25
N PHE A 22 7.20 5.14 -10.96
CA PHE A 22 7.45 3.88 -10.26
C PHE A 22 6.76 3.83 -8.89
N MET A 23 7.00 4.86 -8.06
CA MET A 23 6.43 4.95 -6.71
C MET A 23 4.91 5.07 -6.75
N LYS A 24 4.36 5.80 -7.73
CA LYS A 24 2.90 5.89 -7.95
C LYS A 24 2.29 4.53 -8.25
N THR A 25 2.90 3.78 -9.18
CA THR A 25 2.43 2.46 -9.57
C THR A 25 2.55 1.47 -8.42
N ALA A 26 3.69 1.44 -7.74
CA ALA A 26 3.91 0.60 -6.56
C ALA A 26 2.93 0.90 -5.43
N HIS A 27 2.68 2.18 -5.12
CA HIS A 27 1.69 2.60 -4.13
C HIS A 27 0.28 2.11 -4.49
N SER A 28 -0.10 2.21 -5.77
CA SER A 28 -1.40 1.68 -6.26
C SER A 28 -1.50 0.16 -6.12
N ILE A 29 -0.43 -0.57 -6.42
CA ILE A 29 -0.37 -2.03 -6.28
C ILE A 29 -0.50 -2.45 -4.81
N LEU A 30 0.25 -1.78 -3.92
CA LEU A 30 0.19 -2.04 -2.47
C LEU A 30 -1.21 -1.78 -1.90
N LEU A 31 -1.84 -0.66 -2.27
CA LEU A 31 -3.21 -0.36 -1.87
C LEU A 31 -4.19 -1.44 -2.35
N GLN A 32 -4.05 -1.91 -3.60
CA GLN A 32 -4.89 -2.99 -4.12
C GLN A 32 -4.68 -4.30 -3.35
N GLY A 33 -3.44 -4.67 -3.04
CA GLY A 33 -3.13 -5.86 -2.25
C GLY A 33 -3.73 -5.79 -0.84
N ILE A 34 -3.60 -4.65 -0.17
CA ILE A 34 -4.20 -4.40 1.15
C ILE A 34 -5.73 -4.50 1.07
N ARG A 35 -6.36 -3.92 0.05
CA ARG A 35 -7.82 -4.02 -0.16
C ARG A 35 -8.30 -5.45 -0.37
N GLN A 36 -7.48 -6.30 -1.00
CA GLN A 36 -7.79 -7.73 -1.14
C GLN A 36 -7.61 -8.49 0.18
N PHE A 37 -6.67 -8.06 1.02
CA PHE A 37 -6.43 -8.67 2.33
C PHE A 37 -7.45 -8.25 3.39
N LEU A 38 -7.93 -7.01 3.38
CA LEU A 38 -8.85 -6.44 4.38
C LEU A 38 -10.11 -7.30 4.66
N PRO A 39 -10.84 -7.85 3.67
CA PRO A 39 -11.97 -8.75 3.93
C PRO A 39 -11.65 -9.90 4.87
N SER A 40 -10.45 -10.50 4.77
CA SER A 40 -10.03 -11.64 5.59
C SER A 40 -9.89 -11.33 7.09
N LEU A 41 -9.93 -10.04 7.46
CA LEU A 41 -9.88 -9.57 8.84
C LEU A 41 -11.25 -9.54 9.50
N PHE A 42 -12.31 -9.46 8.71
CA PHE A 42 -13.68 -9.38 9.19
C PHE A 42 -14.29 -10.79 9.29
N VAL A 43 -15.31 -10.93 10.12
CA VAL A 43 -15.96 -12.21 10.37
C VAL A 43 -16.98 -12.48 9.26
N ASP A 44 -16.76 -13.54 8.48
CA ASP A 44 -17.60 -13.92 7.33
C ASP A 44 -18.87 -14.71 7.71
N ASN A 45 -19.15 -14.89 9.01
CA ASN A 45 -20.20 -15.80 9.48
C ASN A 45 -21.59 -15.16 9.57
N ASP A 46 -21.74 -13.87 9.26
CA ASP A 46 -23.01 -13.14 9.34
C ASP A 46 -23.20 -12.25 8.10
N GLU A 47 -24.19 -12.61 7.27
CA GLU A 47 -24.49 -11.93 6.01
C GLU A 47 -24.94 -10.48 6.22
N GLU A 48 -25.61 -10.17 7.33
CA GLU A 48 -26.03 -8.80 7.65
C GLU A 48 -24.83 -7.93 8.05
N ILE A 49 -23.88 -8.48 8.81
CA ILE A 49 -22.64 -7.76 9.18
C ILE A 49 -21.81 -7.46 7.93
N VAL A 50 -21.71 -8.42 7.00
CA VAL A 50 -21.00 -8.22 5.74
C VAL A 50 -21.66 -7.10 4.92
N GLU A 51 -22.99 -7.14 4.78
CA GLU A 51 -23.73 -6.17 3.95
C GLU A 51 -23.69 -4.74 4.52
N TYR A 52 -23.90 -4.60 5.83
CA TYR A 52 -24.13 -3.29 6.45
C TYR A 52 -22.90 -2.68 7.13
N ALA A 53 -21.89 -3.48 7.48
CA ALA A 53 -20.66 -2.98 8.12
C ALA A 53 -19.43 -3.16 7.22
N VAL A 54 -19.17 -4.38 6.72
CA VAL A 54 -17.93 -4.67 5.99
C VAL A 54 -17.91 -3.98 4.61
N LYS A 55 -18.97 -4.10 3.82
CA LYS A 55 -19.05 -3.47 2.49
C LYS A 55 -18.88 -1.95 2.54
N PRO A 56 -19.54 -1.20 3.44
CA PRO A 56 -19.32 0.25 3.56
C PRO A 56 -17.91 0.64 4.02
N LEU A 57 -17.29 -0.16 4.90
CA LEU A 57 -15.91 0.10 5.35
C LEU A 57 -14.89 -0.06 4.22
N LEU A 58 -15.12 -1.02 3.32
CA LEU A 58 -14.25 -1.37 2.18
C LEU A 58 -14.65 -0.70 0.86
N ALA A 59 -15.70 0.11 0.87
CA ALA A 59 -16.16 0.83 -0.30
C ALA A 59 -15.07 1.79 -0.82
N GLN A 60 -15.16 2.14 -2.10
CA GLN A 60 -14.31 3.17 -2.69
C GLN A 60 -14.62 4.52 -2.00
N SER A 61 -13.59 5.25 -1.57
CA SER A 61 -13.67 6.39 -0.65
C SER A 61 -14.20 6.05 0.75
N GLY A 62 -14.18 4.78 1.14
CA GLY A 62 -14.42 4.34 2.51
C GLY A 62 -13.26 4.69 3.44
N PRO A 63 -13.44 4.55 4.77
CA PRO A 63 -12.40 4.85 5.74
C PRO A 63 -11.14 3.99 5.58
N LEU A 64 -11.24 2.83 4.91
CA LEU A 64 -10.12 1.93 4.64
C LEU A 64 -9.59 2.00 3.19
N ASP A 65 -10.00 3.00 2.42
CA ASP A 65 -9.45 3.27 1.07
C ASP A 65 -8.12 4.08 1.12
N ASP A 66 -7.62 4.33 2.33
CA ASP A 66 -6.34 4.96 2.62
C ASP A 66 -5.33 3.92 3.15
N ILE A 67 -4.15 3.88 2.53
CA ILE A 67 -3.12 2.87 2.84
C ILE A 67 -2.64 2.97 4.30
N ASP A 68 -2.48 4.19 4.83
CA ASP A 68 -1.95 4.43 6.17
C ASP A 68 -2.97 4.03 7.22
N VAL A 69 -4.26 4.29 6.97
CA VAL A 69 -5.34 3.88 7.86
C VAL A 69 -5.50 2.36 7.85
N ALA A 70 -5.50 1.74 6.67
CA ALA A 70 -5.63 0.29 6.53
C ALA A 70 -4.46 -0.46 7.20
N LEU A 71 -3.21 0.01 7.00
CA LEU A 71 -2.02 -0.56 7.64
C LEU A 71 -2.08 -0.47 9.16
N ARG A 72 -2.49 0.67 9.71
CA ARG A 72 -2.66 0.84 11.17
C ARG A 72 -3.68 -0.15 11.73
N LEU A 73 -4.79 -0.38 11.02
CA LEU A 73 -5.79 -1.36 11.43
C LEU A 73 -5.23 -2.78 11.43
N ILE A 74 -4.58 -3.20 10.33
CA ILE A 74 -3.99 -4.54 10.21
C ILE A 74 -2.97 -4.80 11.33
N TYR A 75 -2.11 -3.81 11.60
CA TYR A 75 -1.12 -3.89 12.66
C TYR A 75 -1.77 -3.93 14.05
N ALA A 76 -2.77 -3.09 14.31
CA ALA A 76 -3.50 -3.06 15.58
C ALA A 76 -4.24 -4.38 15.87
N LEU A 77 -4.67 -5.09 14.84
CA LEU A 77 -5.27 -6.42 14.94
C LEU A 77 -4.23 -7.55 15.15
N GLY A 78 -2.93 -7.23 15.13
CA GLY A 78 -1.85 -8.20 15.27
C GLY A 78 -1.71 -9.15 14.09
N LYS A 79 -2.16 -8.75 12.90
CA LYS A 79 -2.17 -9.56 11.67
C LYS A 79 -0.98 -9.29 10.75
N MET A 80 -0.05 -8.44 11.18
CA MET A 80 1.14 -8.05 10.44
C MET A 80 2.30 -7.85 11.40
N ASP A 81 3.48 -8.31 10.99
CA ASP A 81 4.71 -8.13 11.75
C ASP A 81 5.18 -6.67 11.75
N LYS A 82 5.95 -6.30 12.78
CA LYS A 82 6.50 -4.96 12.93
C LYS A 82 7.39 -4.54 11.75
N TRP A 83 8.21 -5.44 11.22
CA TRP A 83 9.12 -5.14 10.11
C TRP A 83 8.34 -4.83 8.83
N LEU A 84 7.34 -5.66 8.50
CA LEU A 84 6.49 -5.46 7.32
C LEU A 84 5.66 -4.18 7.44
N TYR A 85 5.13 -3.89 8.64
CA TYR A 85 4.44 -2.62 8.89
C TYR A 85 5.37 -1.41 8.66
N ALA A 86 6.61 -1.47 9.16
CA ALA A 86 7.58 -0.41 9.00
C ALA A 86 7.94 -0.18 7.53
N ASP A 87 8.19 -1.25 6.77
CA ASP A 87 8.55 -1.15 5.35
C ASP A 87 7.45 -0.46 4.53
N ILE A 88 6.20 -0.92 4.65
CA ILE A 88 5.10 -0.33 3.87
C ILE A 88 4.82 1.10 4.34
N THR A 89 5.02 1.40 5.63
CA THR A 89 4.87 2.76 6.17
C THR A 89 5.94 3.70 5.61
N HIS A 90 7.21 3.30 5.57
CA HIS A 90 8.28 4.10 4.96
C HIS A 90 8.03 4.31 3.47
N PHE A 91 7.55 3.27 2.77
CA PHE A 91 7.19 3.37 1.36
C PHE A 91 6.06 4.39 1.12
N SER A 92 5.00 4.35 1.93
CA SER A 92 3.88 5.30 1.88
C SER A 92 4.35 6.73 2.16
N GLN A 93 5.16 6.93 3.20
CA GLN A 93 5.73 8.24 3.55
C GLN A 93 6.57 8.82 2.42
N PHE A 94 7.38 7.99 1.75
CA PHE A 94 8.18 8.45 0.62
C PHE A 94 7.31 8.83 -0.57
N TRP A 95 6.27 8.04 -0.87
CA TRP A 95 5.30 8.40 -1.89
C TRP A 95 4.62 9.75 -1.59
N HIS A 96 4.15 9.96 -0.35
CA HIS A 96 3.56 11.24 0.05
C HIS A 96 4.53 12.40 -0.12
N TYR A 97 5.79 12.21 0.29
CA TYR A 97 6.85 13.20 0.06
C TYR A 97 6.99 13.53 -1.43
N LEU A 98 7.15 12.53 -2.30
CA LEU A 98 7.27 12.73 -3.75
C LEU A 98 6.04 13.42 -4.36
N ASN A 99 4.85 13.16 -3.83
CA ASN A 99 3.60 13.71 -4.33
C ASN A 99 3.36 15.17 -3.88
N GLU A 100 3.97 15.60 -2.77
CA GLU A 100 3.90 16.98 -2.28
C GLU A 100 5.03 17.87 -2.82
N GLN A 101 6.15 17.30 -3.24
CA GLN A 101 7.29 18.05 -3.77
C GLN A 101 7.10 18.45 -5.24
N ASN A 102 7.65 19.62 -5.59
CA ASN A 102 7.64 20.14 -6.96
C ASN A 102 8.87 19.70 -7.76
N GLU A 103 9.91 19.21 -7.08
CA GLU A 103 11.15 18.69 -7.67
C GLU A 103 11.13 17.17 -7.59
N MET A 104 11.31 16.50 -8.73
CA MET A 104 11.24 15.05 -8.82
C MET A 104 12.63 14.46 -8.63
N PRO A 105 12.96 13.88 -7.47
CA PRO A 105 14.22 13.18 -7.30
C PRO A 105 14.27 11.94 -8.21
N GLY A 106 15.46 11.62 -8.67
CA GLY A 106 15.75 10.45 -9.48
C GLY A 106 16.12 9.22 -8.65
N PHE A 107 16.20 8.07 -9.31
CA PHE A 107 16.66 6.82 -8.68
C PHE A 107 18.10 6.89 -8.16
N ALA A 108 18.93 7.76 -8.72
CA ALA A 108 20.35 7.90 -8.38
C ALA A 108 20.62 8.97 -7.31
N ASP A 109 19.58 9.61 -6.77
CA ASP A 109 19.75 10.64 -5.76
C ASP A 109 19.99 10.01 -4.38
N ASP A 110 20.87 10.63 -3.59
CA ASP A 110 21.24 10.18 -2.24
C ASP A 110 20.01 9.96 -1.34
N MET A 111 18.98 10.78 -1.51
CA MET A 111 17.71 10.64 -0.79
C MET A 111 17.01 9.30 -1.09
N THR A 112 17.03 8.85 -2.35
CA THR A 112 16.46 7.56 -2.75
C THR A 112 17.29 6.40 -2.20
N TRP A 113 18.61 6.57 -2.12
CA TRP A 113 19.52 5.58 -1.55
C TRP A 113 19.28 5.37 -0.04
N ASP A 114 19.16 6.43 0.74
CA ASP A 114 18.93 6.35 2.19
C ASP A 114 17.63 5.62 2.54
N LEU A 115 16.59 5.76 1.71
CA LEU A 115 15.34 5.03 1.87
C LEU A 115 15.51 3.53 1.63
N SER A 116 16.21 3.16 0.54
CA SER A 116 16.50 1.75 0.24
C SER A 116 17.38 1.11 1.32
N ALA A 117 18.29 1.87 1.92
CA ALA A 117 19.18 1.40 2.98
C ALA A 117 18.47 1.22 4.34
N THR A 118 17.41 2.00 4.60
CA THR A 118 16.66 1.96 5.88
C THR A 118 15.73 0.74 5.99
N SER A 119 15.27 0.19 4.87
CA SER A 119 14.40 -1.02 4.84
C SER A 119 15.17 -2.34 5.08
N ILE A 120 16.50 -2.33 5.00
CA ILE A 120 17.36 -3.54 5.10
C ILE A 120 18.05 -3.65 6.47
N ALA A 121 17.88 -2.67 7.37
CA ALA A 121 18.52 -2.61 8.69
C ALA A 121 17.60 -3.08 9.83
#